data_AF-A0A3Q9IH31-F1
#
_entry.id   AF-A0A3Q9IH31-F1
#
_cell.length_a   1.000
_cell.length_b   1.000
_cell.length_c   1.000
_cell.angle_alpha   90.00
_cell.angle_beta   90.00
_cell.angle_gamma   90.00
#
_symmetry.space_group_name_H-M   'P 1'
#
loop_
_entity.id
_entity.type
_entity.pdbx_description
1 polymer ?
#
loop_
_entity_poly.entity_id
_entity_poly.type
_entity_poly.pdbx_seq_one_letter_code
_entity_poly.pdbx_strand_id
1 'polypeptide(L)'
;MITGLRSALLCSKVEHRPDGSSAYIGILGADIYAGSRPGLIECWLTVQLDLDQTATSGALAVVCEGLEQVFPFETPDGYSDAAFALPLIIPVLREGNLQLSIRDLGAPGAERSVTWRLNFAPGAERMKSRGAGERIVLVAQEAARTVAAQIAGLGSTRH
;
A
#
# COMPACT_ATOMS: atom_id res chain seq x y z
N MET A 1 15.67 10.37 -9.49
CA MET A 1 14.39 11.07 -9.34
C MET A 1 13.26 10.20 -9.86
N ILE A 2 12.09 10.30 -9.23
CA ILE A 2 10.86 9.65 -9.71
C ILE A 2 10.30 10.42 -10.92
N THR A 3 10.27 9.79 -12.09
CA THR A 3 9.80 10.41 -13.35
C THR A 3 8.36 10.02 -13.68
N GLY A 4 7.90 8.85 -13.25
CA GLY A 4 6.55 8.35 -13.53
C GLY A 4 6.02 7.37 -12.49
N LEU A 5 4.69 7.25 -12.43
CA LEU A 5 4.01 6.13 -11.80
C LEU A 5 3.47 5.25 -12.92
N ARG A 6 4.10 4.10 -13.15
CA ARG A 6 3.72 3.16 -14.21
C ARG A 6 2.48 2.37 -13.82
N SER A 7 2.44 1.89 -12.57
CA SER A 7 1.28 1.16 -12.05
C SER A 7 1.19 1.24 -10.53
N ALA A 8 -0.04 1.25 -10.02
CA ALA A 8 -0.36 0.94 -8.63
C ALA A 8 -1.62 0.08 -8.63
N LEU A 9 -1.53 -1.10 -8.03
CA LEU A 9 -2.59 -2.09 -8.02
C LEU A 9 -2.72 -2.69 -6.62
N LEU A 10 -3.93 -3.13 -6.30
CA LEU A 10 -4.17 -3.96 -5.13
C LEU A 10 -4.51 -5.37 -5.62
N CYS A 11 -3.98 -6.39 -4.96
CA CYS A 11 -4.25 -7.78 -5.30
C CYS A 11 -4.34 -8.65 -4.03
N SER A 12 -4.94 -9.83 -4.12
CA SER A 12 -5.07 -10.71 -2.95
C SER A 12 -3.76 -11.44 -2.62
N LYS A 13 -2.92 -11.70 -3.62
CA LYS A 13 -1.67 -12.44 -3.44
C LYS A 13 -0.61 -12.03 -4.46
N VAL A 14 0.64 -11.99 -4.00
CA VAL A 14 1.85 -11.90 -4.84
C VAL A 14 2.57 -13.24 -4.79
N GLU A 15 2.85 -13.82 -5.95
CA GLU A 15 3.65 -15.05 -6.07
C GLU A 15 4.93 -14.77 -6.84
N HIS A 16 6.08 -15.00 -6.19
CA HIS A 16 7.38 -14.95 -6.85
C HIS A 16 7.67 -16.27 -7.54
N ARG A 17 8.00 -16.21 -8.83
CA ARG A 17 8.31 -17.37 -9.66
C ARG A 17 9.81 -17.64 -9.68
N PRO A 18 10.22 -18.89 -10.00
CA PRO A 18 11.64 -19.26 -10.08
C PRO A 18 12.44 -18.48 -11.14
N ASP A 19 11.77 -17.93 -12.14
CA ASP A 19 12.36 -17.09 -13.19
C ASP A 19 12.60 -15.63 -12.75
N GLY A 20 12.32 -15.30 -11.49
CA GLY A 20 12.43 -13.96 -10.93
C GLY A 20 11.24 -13.05 -11.23
N SER A 21 10.25 -13.52 -12.01
CA SER A 21 9.02 -12.76 -12.24
C SER A 21 8.06 -12.84 -11.05
N SER A 22 7.12 -11.89 -10.96
CA SER A 22 6.05 -11.91 -9.95
C SER A 22 4.69 -11.98 -10.62
N ALA A 23 3.83 -12.86 -10.13
CA ALA A 23 2.43 -12.94 -10.52
C ALA A 23 1.55 -12.25 -9.47
N TYR A 24 0.64 -11.41 -9.94
CA TYR A 24 -0.35 -10.72 -9.10
C TYR A 24 -1.69 -11.40 -9.28
N ILE A 25 -2.20 -12.03 -8.22
CA ILE A 25 -3.41 -12.85 -8.26
C ILE A 25 -4.54 -12.10 -7.56
N GLY A 26 -5.74 -12.16 -8.14
CA GLY A 26 -6.94 -11.53 -7.57
C GLY A 26 -6.82 -10.01 -7.51
N ILE A 27 -6.50 -9.36 -8.65
CA ILE A 27 -6.44 -7.90 -8.77
C ILE A 27 -7.79 -7.30 -8.38
N LEU A 28 -7.77 -6.38 -7.42
CA LEU A 28 -8.95 -5.66 -6.95
C LEU A 28 -9.25 -4.50 -7.91
N GLY A 29 -10.54 -4.26 -8.15
CA GLY A 29 -11.01 -3.18 -9.01
C GLY A 29 -10.90 -1.79 -8.36
N ALA A 30 -11.46 -0.79 -9.03
CA ALA A 30 -11.55 0.57 -8.49
C ALA A 30 -12.41 0.66 -7.21
N ASP A 31 -13.39 -0.25 -7.08
CA ASP A 31 -14.23 -0.42 -5.91
C ASP A 31 -13.80 -1.70 -5.16
N ILE A 32 -13.52 -1.55 -3.86
CA ILE A 32 -13.06 -2.61 -2.98
C ILE A 32 -14.08 -2.81 -1.87
N TYR A 33 -14.45 -4.06 -1.61
CA TYR A 33 -15.57 -4.39 -0.74
C TYR A 33 -15.12 -5.17 0.50
N ALA A 34 -15.41 -4.64 1.69
CA ALA A 34 -15.29 -5.38 2.92
C ALA A 34 -16.51 -6.28 3.15
N GLY A 35 -16.28 -7.51 3.63
CA GLY A 35 -17.33 -8.50 3.90
C GLY A 35 -18.15 -8.25 5.17
N SER A 36 -17.75 -7.30 6.02
CA SER A 36 -18.43 -6.98 7.29
C SER A 36 -18.47 -5.47 7.56
N ARG A 37 -19.31 -5.05 8.52
CA ARG A 37 -19.52 -3.64 8.94
C ARG A 37 -19.32 -3.47 10.45
N PRO A 38 -18.24 -2.82 10.94
CA PRO A 38 -17.02 -2.46 10.21
C PRO A 38 -16.32 -3.71 9.66
N GLY A 39 -15.38 -3.51 8.74
CA GLY A 39 -14.66 -4.61 8.12
C GLY A 39 -13.20 -4.31 7.91
N LEU A 40 -12.50 -5.33 7.42
CA LEU A 40 -11.07 -5.33 7.19
C LEU A 40 -10.83 -6.02 5.85
N ILE A 41 -9.91 -5.46 5.06
CA ILE A 41 -9.46 -6.03 3.79
C ILE A 41 -7.98 -6.33 3.91
N GLU A 42 -7.62 -7.59 3.69
CA GLU A 42 -6.22 -8.03 3.58
C GLU A 42 -5.87 -8.11 2.10
N CYS A 43 -4.82 -7.39 1.70
CA CYS A 43 -4.37 -7.38 0.31
C CYS A 43 -2.88 -7.04 0.22
N TRP A 44 -2.38 -7.02 -1.01
CA TRP A 44 -1.05 -6.54 -1.36
C TRP A 44 -1.18 -5.29 -2.21
N LEU A 45 -0.46 -4.23 -1.84
CA LEU A 45 -0.22 -3.07 -2.68
C LEU A 45 1.04 -3.30 -3.51
N THR A 46 0.88 -3.28 -4.83
CA THR A 46 2.00 -3.35 -5.77
C THR A 46 2.14 -2.02 -6.48
N VAL A 47 3.34 -1.46 -6.49
CA VAL A 47 3.65 -0.16 -7.12
C VAL A 47 4.85 -0.33 -8.05
N GLN A 48 4.77 0.25 -9.24
CA GLN A 48 5.89 0.34 -10.19
C GLN A 48 6.12 1.79 -10.57
N LEU A 49 7.36 2.25 -10.39
CA LEU A 49 7.81 3.61 -10.67
C LEU A 49 8.77 3.62 -11.85
N ASP A 50 8.71 4.68 -12.64
CA ASP A 50 9.75 5.02 -13.60
C ASP A 50 10.74 5.99 -12.94
N LEU A 51 12.04 5.72 -13.13
CA LEU A 51 13.15 6.48 -12.56
C LEU A 51 14.07 7.00 -13.66
N ASP A 52 14.82 8.05 -13.37
CA ASP A 52 15.82 8.64 -14.28
C ASP A 52 17.23 8.03 -14.15
N GLN A 53 17.36 6.88 -13.49
CA GLN A 53 18.65 6.22 -13.18
C GLN A 53 19.55 6.95 -12.18
N THR A 54 19.07 8.03 -11.54
CA THR A 54 19.77 8.64 -10.40
C THR A 54 19.28 8.05 -9.08
N ALA A 55 20.17 8.04 -8.08
CA ALA A 55 19.80 7.64 -6.72
C ALA A 55 18.56 8.43 -6.26
N THR A 56 17.57 7.71 -5.75
CA THR A 56 16.24 8.27 -5.44
C THR A 56 15.82 7.85 -4.05
N SER A 57 15.54 8.83 -3.17
CA SER A 57 14.86 8.60 -1.91
C SER A 57 13.41 9.07 -2.04
N GLY A 58 12.46 8.22 -1.68
CA GLY A 58 11.04 8.50 -1.83
C GLY A 58 10.20 7.97 -0.68
N ALA A 59 8.92 8.28 -0.72
CA ALA A 59 7.94 7.81 0.26
C ALA A 59 6.62 7.45 -0.42
N LEU A 60 6.08 6.28 -0.05
CA LEU A 60 4.71 5.85 -0.37
C LEU A 60 3.83 6.12 0.86
N ALA A 61 2.81 6.96 0.75
CA ALA A 61 1.84 7.20 1.81
C ALA A 61 0.51 6.53 1.47
N VAL A 62 0.00 5.69 2.36
CA VAL A 62 -1.30 5.03 2.23
C VAL A 62 -2.23 5.57 3.32
N VAL A 63 -3.36 6.13 2.89
CA VAL A 63 -4.27 6.86 3.77
C VAL A 63 -5.72 6.43 3.51
N CYS A 64 -6.42 6.07 4.58
CA CYS A 64 -7.88 5.98 4.64
C CYS A 64 -8.34 6.26 6.08
N GLU A 65 -9.64 6.18 6.33
CA GLU A 65 -10.13 6.35 7.70
C GLU A 65 -9.60 5.25 8.63
N GLY A 66 -8.89 5.66 9.67
CA GLY A 66 -8.28 4.75 10.64
C GLY A 66 -6.91 4.19 10.23
N LEU A 67 -6.39 4.56 9.04
CA LEU A 67 -5.06 4.16 8.60
C LEU A 67 -4.35 5.33 7.92
N GLU A 68 -3.18 5.69 8.45
CA GLU A 68 -2.25 6.60 7.81
C GLU A 68 -0.85 6.04 8.03
N GLN A 69 -0.21 5.57 6.96
CA GLN A 69 1.12 5.01 7.02
C GLN A 69 1.98 5.51 5.88
N VAL A 70 3.23 5.84 6.21
CA VAL A 70 4.27 6.19 5.24
C VAL A 70 5.31 5.06 5.19
N PHE A 71 5.64 4.62 3.99
CA PHE A 71 6.67 3.62 3.69
C PHE A 71 7.81 4.33 2.95
N PRO A 72 8.93 4.64 3.63
CA PRO A 72 10.09 5.22 2.96
C PRO A 72 10.75 4.18 2.06
N PHE A 73 11.40 4.63 0.99
CA PHE A 73 12.22 3.77 0.16
C PHE A 73 13.42 4.52 -0.40
N GLU A 74 14.44 3.76 -0.76
CA GLU A 74 15.60 4.24 -1.49
C GLU A 74 15.87 3.32 -2.67
N THR A 75 16.28 3.90 -3.78
CA THR A 75 16.73 3.18 -4.96
C THR A 75 18.11 3.72 -5.34
N PRO A 76 19.13 2.86 -5.47
CA PRO A 76 20.45 3.29 -5.92
C PRO A 76 20.41 3.79 -7.37
N ASP A 77 21.50 4.38 -7.83
CA ASP A 77 21.66 4.78 -9.21
C ASP A 77 21.71 3.58 -10.17
N GLY A 78 21.50 3.85 -11.47
CA GLY A 78 21.54 2.86 -12.54
C GLY A 78 20.22 2.10 -12.79
N TYR A 79 19.20 2.29 -11.95
CA TYR A 79 17.89 1.65 -12.14
C TYR A 79 16.91 2.55 -12.88
N SER A 80 16.32 2.05 -13.97
CA SER A 80 15.27 2.75 -14.73
C SER A 80 13.89 2.66 -14.09
N ASP A 81 13.72 1.74 -13.15
CA ASP A 81 12.44 1.41 -12.54
C ASP A 81 12.63 0.88 -11.11
N ALA A 82 11.59 1.03 -10.30
CA ALA A 82 11.50 0.44 -8.98
C ALA A 82 10.13 -0.21 -8.78
N ALA A 83 10.10 -1.37 -8.15
CA ALA A 83 8.88 -2.11 -7.86
C ALA A 83 8.78 -2.44 -6.37
N PHE A 84 7.58 -2.25 -5.82
CA PHE A 84 7.26 -2.54 -4.42
C PHE A 84 6.09 -3.49 -4.35
N ALA A 85 6.10 -4.39 -3.37
CA ALA A 85 4.97 -5.23 -3.01
C ALA A 85 4.84 -5.21 -1.48
N LEU A 86 3.79 -4.56 -0.99
CA LEU A 86 3.58 -4.30 0.43
C LEU A 86 2.29 -4.99 0.89
N PRO A 87 2.33 -5.88 1.90
CA PRO A 87 1.10 -6.40 2.48
C PRO A 87 0.42 -5.26 3.25
N LEU A 88 -0.90 -5.13 3.05
CA LEU A 88 -1.73 -4.12 3.67
C LEU A 88 -2.93 -4.76 4.36
N ILE A 89 -3.26 -4.19 5.52
CA ILE A 89 -4.51 -4.42 6.23
C ILE A 89 -5.27 -3.09 6.21
N ILE A 90 -6.35 -3.03 5.42
CA ILE A 90 -7.13 -1.80 5.22
C ILE A 90 -8.38 -1.86 6.11
N PRO A 91 -8.55 -0.92 7.05
CA PRO A 91 -9.77 -0.82 7.84
C PRO A 91 -10.88 -0.15 7.03
N VAL A 92 -12.08 -0.74 7.03
CA VAL A 92 -13.29 -0.16 6.42
C VAL A 92 -14.31 0.12 7.52
N LEU A 93 -14.26 1.33 8.08
CA LEU A 93 -15.17 1.77 9.14
C LEU A 93 -16.48 2.32 8.57
N ARG A 94 -16.38 2.98 7.41
CA ARG A 94 -17.49 3.45 6.58
C ARG A 94 -17.05 3.46 5.12
N GLU A 95 -18.00 3.68 4.23
CA GLU A 95 -17.72 3.91 2.82
C GLU A 95 -16.86 5.18 2.67
N GLY A 96 -15.86 5.13 1.79
CA GLY A 96 -14.85 6.18 1.69
C GLY A 96 -13.80 5.88 0.63
N ASN A 97 -12.62 6.46 0.79
CA ASN A 97 -11.52 6.29 -0.16
C ASN A 97 -10.27 5.77 0.54
N LEU A 98 -9.53 4.93 -0.17
CA LEU A 98 -8.13 4.63 0.08
C LEU A 98 -7.29 5.41 -0.91
N GLN A 99 -6.37 6.22 -0.41
CA GLN A 99 -5.46 7.00 -1.23
C GLN A 99 -4.03 6.48 -1.06
N LEU A 100 -3.37 6.21 -2.19
CA LEU A 100 -1.92 6.11 -2.28
C LEU A 100 -1.38 7.44 -2.80
N SER A 101 -0.34 7.94 -2.15
CA SER A 101 0.45 9.09 -2.58
C SER A 101 1.92 8.71 -2.65
N ILE A 102 2.64 9.24 -3.63
CA ILE A 102 4.04 8.93 -3.88
C ILE A 102 4.80 10.24 -4.06
N ARG A 103 5.84 10.42 -3.26
CA ARG A 103 6.66 11.63 -3.27
C ARG A 103 8.14 11.28 -3.42
N ASP A 104 8.82 12.11 -4.20
CA ASP A 104 10.28 12.18 -4.21
C ASP A 104 10.71 13.09 -3.05
N LEU A 105 11.63 12.62 -2.20
CA LEU A 105 12.11 13.38 -1.05
C LEU A 105 13.33 14.25 -1.39
N GLY A 106 14.06 13.92 -2.46
CA GLY A 106 15.26 14.62 -2.89
C GLY A 106 14.98 15.78 -3.85
N ALA A 107 13.81 15.80 -4.47
CA ALA A 107 13.37 16.89 -5.33
C ALA A 107 11.92 17.29 -5.01
N PRO A 108 11.60 18.59 -4.82
CA PRO A 108 10.22 19.05 -4.76
C PRO A 108 9.56 18.87 -6.14
N GLY A 109 9.07 17.66 -6.38
CA GLY A 109 8.34 17.26 -7.58
C GLY A 109 6.84 17.13 -7.32
N ALA A 110 6.09 16.82 -8.38
CA ALA A 110 4.66 16.54 -8.27
C ALA A 110 4.44 15.23 -7.48
N GLU A 111 3.57 15.31 -6.47
CA GLU A 111 3.01 14.12 -5.83
C GLU A 111 2.19 13.34 -6.86
N ARG A 112 2.41 12.02 -6.91
CA ARG A 112 1.61 11.12 -7.74
C ARG A 112 0.64 10.38 -6.85
N SER A 113 -0.64 10.34 -7.20
CA SER A 113 -1.65 9.71 -6.36
C SER A 113 -2.58 8.79 -7.14
N VAL A 114 -3.07 7.76 -6.44
CA VAL A 114 -4.08 6.81 -6.92
C VAL A 114 -5.09 6.60 -5.82
N THR A 115 -6.37 6.56 -6.18
CA THR A 115 -7.47 6.44 -5.22
C THR A 115 -8.36 5.26 -5.58
N TRP A 116 -8.69 4.45 -4.58
CA TRP A 116 -9.69 3.39 -4.66
C TRP A 116 -10.88 3.74 -3.75
N ARG A 117 -12.07 3.27 -4.12
CA ARG A 117 -13.27 3.40 -3.31
C ARG A 117 -13.37 2.20 -2.37
N LEU A 118 -13.59 2.49 -1.09
CA LEU A 118 -13.86 1.51 -0.06
C LEU A 118 -15.37 1.43 0.16
N ASN A 119 -15.91 0.23 0.04
CA ASN A 119 -17.32 -0.06 0.17
C ASN A 119 -17.53 -1.26 1.09
N PHE A 120 -18.79 -1.51 1.45
CA PHE A 120 -19.20 -2.78 2.05
C PHE A 120 -19.88 -3.65 0.99
N ALA A 121 -19.55 -4.94 0.97
CA ALA A 121 -20.20 -5.88 0.08
C ALA A 121 -21.73 -5.88 0.28
N PRO A 122 -22.52 -6.15 -0.77
CA PRO A 122 -23.94 -6.44 -0.62
C PRO A 122 -24.14 -7.57 0.40
N GLY A 123 -24.92 -7.32 1.45
CA GLY A 123 -25.15 -8.30 2.52
C GLY A 123 -24.06 -8.38 3.60
N ALA A 124 -23.06 -7.49 3.58
CA ALA A 124 -22.01 -7.47 4.61
C ALA A 124 -22.60 -7.41 6.04
N GLU A 125 -22.22 -8.38 6.87
CA GLU A 125 -22.79 -8.55 8.21
C GLU A 125 -22.34 -7.42 9.15
N ARG A 126 -23.28 -6.92 9.96
CA ARG A 126 -22.93 -5.97 11.02
C ARG A 126 -22.29 -6.71 12.18
N MET A 127 -21.06 -6.32 12.52
CA MET A 127 -20.38 -6.85 13.69
C MET A 127 -21.11 -6.41 14.96
N LYS A 128 -21.52 -7.37 15.78
CA LYS A 128 -22.29 -7.11 17.01
C LYS A 128 -21.43 -6.69 18.19
N SER A 129 -20.11 -6.91 18.12
CA SER A 129 -19.22 -6.60 19.25
C SER A 129 -19.00 -5.10 19.39
N ARG A 130 -19.27 -4.56 20.58
CA ARG A 130 -18.88 -3.19 20.93
C ARG A 130 -17.36 -3.02 20.77
N GLY A 131 -16.91 -1.91 20.18
CA GLY A 131 -15.49 -1.63 19.94
C GLY A 131 -14.85 -2.41 18.79
N ALA A 132 -15.63 -3.05 17.90
CA ALA A 132 -15.08 -3.74 16.71
C ALA A 132 -14.20 -2.81 15.85
N GLY A 133 -14.69 -1.60 15.55
CA GLY A 133 -13.98 -0.64 14.71
C GLY A 133 -12.64 -0.20 15.30
N GLU A 134 -12.61 0.11 16.59
CA GLU A 134 -11.37 0.49 17.31
C GLU A 134 -10.31 -0.61 17.24
N ARG A 135 -10.72 -1.88 17.43
CA ARG A 135 -9.81 -3.03 17.32
C ARG A 135 -9.30 -3.24 15.89
N ILE A 136 -10.17 -3.08 14.90
CA ILE A 136 -9.79 -3.15 13.48
C ILE A 136 -8.75 -2.07 13.15
N VAL A 137 -8.97 -0.84 13.59
CA VAL A 137 -8.02 0.27 13.42
C VAL A 137 -6.67 -0.07 14.07
N LEU A 138 -6.69 -0.54 15.31
CA LEU A 138 -5.47 -0.89 16.03
C LEU A 138 -4.65 -1.96 15.29
N VAL A 139 -5.31 -3.02 14.81
CA VAL A 139 -4.66 -4.09 14.05
C VAL A 139 -4.09 -3.57 12.74
N ALA A 140 -4.86 -2.77 11.99
CA ALA A 140 -4.41 -2.20 10.72
C ALA A 140 -3.18 -1.31 10.90
N GLN A 141 -3.20 -0.42 11.89
CA GLN A 141 -2.07 0.46 12.20
C GLN A 141 -0.84 -0.32 12.64
N GLU A 142 -1.00 -1.34 13.50
CA GLU A 142 0.13 -2.13 13.98
C GLU A 142 0.79 -2.95 12.85
N ALA A 143 -0.02 -3.55 11.98
CA ALA A 143 0.48 -4.25 10.80
C ALA A 143 1.23 -3.29 9.86
N ALA A 144 0.65 -2.11 9.59
CA ALA A 144 1.27 -1.11 8.74
C ALA A 144 2.61 -0.59 9.31
N ARG A 145 2.67 -0.33 10.63
CA ARG A 145 3.91 0.02 11.33
C ARG A 145 4.97 -1.07 11.22
N THR A 146 4.57 -2.33 11.39
CA THR A 146 5.49 -3.48 11.30
C THR A 146 6.12 -3.57 9.91
N VAL A 147 5.30 -3.42 8.86
CA VAL A 147 5.78 -3.42 7.47
C VAL A 147 6.73 -2.23 7.21
N ALA A 148 6.36 -1.03 7.66
CA ALA A 148 7.21 0.15 7.49
C ALA A 148 8.57 0.01 8.22
N ALA A 149 8.58 -0.55 9.43
CA ALA A 149 9.80 -0.82 10.18
C ALA A 149 10.71 -1.84 9.48
N GLN A 150 10.14 -2.88 8.86
CA GLN A 150 10.90 -3.86 8.09
C GLN A 150 11.57 -3.23 6.87
N ILE A 151 10.86 -2.36 6.13
CA ILE A 151 11.42 -1.65 4.98
C ILE A 151 12.58 -0.74 5.42
N ALA A 152 12.38 0.02 6.49
CA ALA A 152 13.44 0.88 7.03
C ALA A 152 14.66 0.07 7.52
N GLY A 153 14.43 -1.07 8.16
CA GLY A 153 15.50 -1.97 8.64
C GLY A 153 16.30 -2.63 7.52
N LEU A 154 15.67 -2.94 6.38
CA LEU A 154 16.35 -3.47 5.20
C LEU A 154 17.33 -2.45 4.58
N GLY A 155 17.03 -1.15 4.68
CA GLY A 155 17.96 -0.09 4.27
C GLY A 155 19.23 0.00 5.12
N SER A 156 19.21 -0.47 6.37
CA SER A 156 20.32 -0.32 7.32
C SER A 156 21.37 -1.45 7.28
N THR A 157 21.19 -2.51 6.49
CA THR A 157 22.05 -3.71 6.52
C THR A 157 23.15 -3.75 5.45
N ARG A 158 23.47 -2.62 4.81
CA ARG A 158 24.63 -2.52 3.91
C ARG A 158 25.74 -1.69 4.56
N HIS A 159 26.68 -2.39 5.21
CA HIS A 159 28.02 -1.90 5.57
C HIS A 159 29.05 -2.47 4.59
#